data_AF-A0A1V5ITT6-F1
#
_entry.id   AF-A0A1V5ITT6-F1
#
_cell.length_a   1.000
_cell.length_b   1.000
_cell.length_c   1.000
_cell.angle_alpha   90.00
_cell.angle_beta   90.00
_cell.angle_gamma   90.00
#
_symmetry.space_group_name_H-M   'P 1'
#
loop_
_entity.id
_entity.type
_entity.pdbx_description
1 polymer ?
#
loop_
_entity_poly.entity_id
_entity_poly.type
_entity_poly.pdbx_seq_one_letter_code
_entity_poly.pdbx_strand_id
1 'polypeptide(L)'
;MISRNDILEFAGCLINGSREQSYGHPGESFANSFYYRRIAKMWSIVVGKDLDCTDVVLMLALLKVSRLSNDRTHMDSWVDLAGYAALGGELATMQLSHCSSHKKAMVKEMRNE
;
A
#
# COMPACT_ATOMS: atom_id res chain seq x y z
N MET A 1 -4.32 23.90 -9.56
CA MET A 1 -3.08 23.17 -9.20
C MET A 1 -3.42 22.36 -7.97
N ILE A 2 -3.18 21.05 -8.00
CA ILE A 2 -3.32 20.19 -6.82
C ILE A 2 -2.05 20.31 -5.96
N SER A 3 -2.19 20.47 -4.66
CA SER A 3 -1.07 20.58 -3.73
C SER A 3 -0.54 19.19 -3.35
N ARG A 4 0.70 19.14 -2.82
CA ARG A 4 1.24 17.88 -2.26
C ARG A 4 0.38 17.35 -1.11
N ASN A 5 -0.26 18.23 -0.34
CA ASN A 5 -1.11 17.84 0.78
C ASN A 5 -2.42 17.25 0.28
N ASP A 6 -3.00 17.80 -0.80
CA ASP A 6 -4.23 17.29 -1.40
C ASP A 6 -4.01 15.85 -1.93
N ILE A 7 -2.85 15.57 -2.53
CA ILE A 7 -2.48 14.22 -2.99
C ILE A 7 -2.45 13.24 -1.80
N LEU A 8 -1.83 13.64 -0.69
CA LEU A 8 -1.76 12.82 0.52
C LEU A 8 -3.14 12.63 1.17
N GLU A 9 -3.98 13.66 1.19
CA GLU A 9 -5.34 13.60 1.70
C GLU A 9 -6.20 12.65 0.87
N PHE A 10 -6.19 12.78 -0.47
CA PHE A 10 -6.92 11.86 -1.34
C PHE A 10 -6.42 10.42 -1.23
N ALA A 11 -5.10 10.22 -1.14
CA ALA A 11 -4.52 8.90 -0.91
C ALA A 11 -5.02 8.32 0.42
N GLY A 12 -5.01 9.12 1.48
CA GLY A 12 -5.56 8.79 2.79
C GLY A 12 -7.03 8.39 2.71
N CYS A 13 -7.87 9.15 2.00
CA CYS A 13 -9.27 8.80 1.81
C CYS A 13 -9.46 7.48 1.04
N LEU A 14 -8.62 7.18 0.03
CA LEU A 14 -8.74 5.96 -0.76
C LEU A 14 -8.34 4.70 0.01
N ILE A 15 -7.33 4.80 0.87
CA ILE A 15 -6.81 3.65 1.64
C ILE A 15 -7.51 3.46 2.99
N ASN A 16 -8.11 4.52 3.56
CA ASN A 16 -8.87 4.45 4.82
C ASN A 16 -10.41 4.50 4.61
N GLY A 17 -10.88 4.88 3.42
CA GLY A 17 -12.30 5.06 3.10
C GLY A 17 -12.88 3.97 2.19
N SER A 18 -13.88 4.32 1.37
CA SER A 18 -14.87 3.51 0.63
C SER A 18 -14.45 2.18 -0.03
N ARG A 19 -13.15 1.89 -0.20
CA ARG A 19 -12.65 0.58 -0.62
C ARG A 19 -12.80 -0.50 0.47
N GLU A 20 -12.67 -0.15 1.74
CA GLU A 20 -13.05 -1.07 2.83
C GLU A 20 -14.54 -1.42 2.76
N GLN A 21 -15.41 -0.47 2.41
CA GLN A 21 -16.85 -0.74 2.32
C GLN A 21 -17.26 -1.50 1.05
N SER A 22 -16.51 -1.36 -0.04
CA SER A 22 -16.86 -1.97 -1.33
C SER A 22 -16.30 -3.39 -1.48
N TYR A 23 -15.22 -3.70 -0.77
CA TYR A 23 -14.56 -5.00 -0.88
C TYR A 23 -14.26 -5.60 0.51
N GLY A 24 -13.85 -4.85 1.53
CA GLY A 24 -13.49 -5.38 2.86
C GLY A 24 -14.66 -5.59 3.84
N HIS A 25 -14.37 -6.29 4.95
CA HIS A 25 -15.15 -6.12 6.17
C HIS A 25 -14.71 -4.81 6.84
N PRO A 26 -15.63 -3.94 7.31
CA PRO A 26 -15.27 -2.71 8.01
C PRO A 26 -14.36 -3.02 9.22
N GLY A 27 -13.13 -2.50 9.22
CA GLY A 27 -12.19 -2.66 10.34
C GLY A 27 -11.12 -3.76 10.20
N GLU A 28 -11.00 -4.44 9.06
CA GLU A 28 -9.80 -5.25 8.77
C GLU A 28 -8.64 -4.34 8.36
N SER A 29 -7.61 -4.22 9.20
CA SER A 29 -6.32 -3.64 8.79
C SER A 29 -5.86 -4.26 7.47
N PHE A 30 -5.21 -3.46 6.62
CA PHE A 30 -4.79 -3.83 5.28
C PHE A 30 -4.05 -5.17 5.19
N ALA A 31 -3.20 -5.47 6.19
CA ALA A 31 -2.48 -6.73 6.30
C ALA A 31 -3.40 -7.94 6.55
N ASN A 32 -4.51 -7.72 7.24
CA ASN A 32 -5.53 -8.71 7.55
C ASN A 32 -6.57 -8.85 6.43
N SER A 33 -6.55 -7.97 5.43
CA SER A 33 -7.47 -8.02 4.29
C SER A 33 -7.35 -9.35 3.53
N PHE A 34 -8.44 -10.12 3.53
CA PHE A 34 -8.57 -11.39 2.79
C PHE A 34 -8.22 -11.25 1.29
N TYR A 35 -8.49 -10.08 0.71
CA TYR A 35 -8.34 -9.83 -0.73
C TYR A 35 -6.89 -9.81 -1.19
N TYR A 36 -6.01 -9.13 -0.47
CA TYR A 36 -4.60 -9.06 -0.86
C TYR A 36 -3.91 -10.41 -0.72
N ARG A 37 -4.25 -11.20 0.30
CA ARG A 37 -3.78 -12.59 0.43
C ARG A 37 -4.27 -13.47 -0.72
N ARG A 38 -5.52 -13.28 -1.17
CA ARG A 38 -6.08 -14.00 -2.31
C ARG A 38 -5.39 -13.61 -3.61
N ILE A 39 -5.17 -12.32 -3.86
CA ILE A 39 -4.45 -11.83 -5.04
C ILE A 39 -3.03 -12.38 -5.05
N ALA A 40 -2.32 -12.31 -3.92
CA ALA A 40 -0.97 -12.86 -3.78
C ALA A 40 -0.92 -14.32 -4.21
N LYS A 41 -1.80 -15.17 -3.64
CA LYS A 41 -1.91 -16.59 -4.04
C LYS A 41 -2.19 -16.80 -5.52
N MET A 42 -3.12 -16.03 -6.09
CA MET A 42 -3.45 -16.15 -7.51
C MET A 42 -2.26 -15.74 -8.39
N TRP A 43 -1.58 -14.66 -8.05
CA TRP A 43 -0.41 -14.19 -8.79
C TRP A 43 0.78 -15.13 -8.61
N SER A 44 0.95 -15.75 -7.44
CA SER A 44 2.01 -16.74 -7.21
C SER A 44 1.95 -17.89 -8.22
N ILE A 45 0.74 -18.37 -8.51
CA ILE A 45 0.51 -19.44 -9.50
C ILE A 45 0.93 -18.97 -10.90
N VAL A 46 0.58 -17.74 -11.28
CA VAL A 46 0.87 -17.20 -12.62
C VAL A 46 2.36 -16.89 -12.79
N VAL A 47 2.99 -16.33 -11.77
CA VAL A 47 4.40 -15.91 -11.78
C VAL A 47 5.35 -17.09 -11.54
N GLY A 48 4.86 -18.18 -10.93
CA GLY A 48 5.67 -19.34 -10.56
C GLY A 48 6.60 -19.07 -9.36
N LYS A 49 6.21 -18.14 -8.48
CA LYS A 49 6.95 -17.79 -7.25
C LYS A 49 5.96 -17.51 -6.12
N ASP A 50 6.32 -17.83 -4.89
CA ASP A 50 5.50 -17.45 -3.75
C ASP A 50 5.57 -15.95 -3.51
N LEU A 51 4.46 -15.27 -3.74
CA LEU A 51 4.25 -13.85 -3.47
C LEU A 51 3.42 -13.66 -2.20
N ASP A 52 3.69 -12.57 -1.48
CA ASP A 52 2.92 -12.12 -0.32
C ASP A 52 2.14 -10.82 -0.59
N CYS A 53 1.47 -10.27 0.44
CA CYS A 53 0.73 -9.02 0.31
C CYS A 53 1.62 -7.82 -0.01
N THR A 54 2.88 -7.82 0.46
CA THR A 54 3.85 -6.76 0.19
C THR A 54 4.23 -6.77 -1.28
N ASP A 55 4.46 -7.94 -1.87
CA ASP A 55 4.71 -8.08 -3.31
C ASP A 55 3.55 -7.51 -4.14
N VAL A 56 2.30 -7.83 -3.77
CA VAL A 56 1.12 -7.30 -4.47
C VAL A 56 1.09 -5.77 -4.45
N VAL A 57 1.35 -5.14 -3.29
CA VAL A 57 1.37 -3.67 -3.17
C VAL A 57 2.49 -3.06 -4.02
N LEU A 58 3.69 -3.63 -3.97
CA LEU A 58 4.83 -3.12 -4.74
C LEU A 58 4.60 -3.24 -6.25
N MET A 59 3.99 -4.34 -6.70
CA MET A 59 3.63 -4.54 -8.10
C MET A 59 2.53 -3.58 -8.55
N LEU A 60 1.53 -3.28 -7.69
CA LEU A 60 0.50 -2.27 -7.98
C LEU A 60 1.09 -0.86 -8.01
N ALA A 61 2.06 -0.53 -7.15
CA ALA A 61 2.81 0.71 -7.23
C ALA A 61 3.58 0.82 -8.55
N LEU A 62 4.25 -0.26 -8.96
CA LEU A 62 4.98 -0.32 -10.24
C LEU A 62 4.05 -0.14 -11.44
N LEU A 63 2.82 -0.66 -11.39
CA LEU A 63 1.80 -0.40 -12.41
C LEU A 63 1.49 1.10 -12.56
N LYS A 64 1.43 1.84 -11.45
CA LYS A 64 1.22 3.31 -11.48
C LYS A 64 2.44 4.02 -12.04
N VAL A 65 3.65 3.62 -11.64
CA VAL A 65 4.90 4.13 -12.21
C VAL A 65 4.95 3.89 -13.73
N SER A 66 4.57 2.70 -14.19
CA SER A 66 4.47 2.37 -15.62
C SER A 66 3.51 3.31 -16.35
N ARG A 67 2.29 3.55 -15.81
CA ARG A 67 1.35 4.50 -16.40
C ARG A 67 1.91 5.92 -16.46
N LEU A 68 2.54 6.38 -15.38
CA LEU A 68 3.16 7.70 -15.28
C LEU A 68 4.36 7.88 -16.21
N SER A 69 5.05 6.78 -16.57
CA SER A 69 6.11 6.80 -17.57
C SER A 69 5.60 7.20 -18.96
N ASN A 70 4.33 6.88 -19.25
CA ASN A 70 3.64 7.26 -20.49
C ASN A 70 2.90 8.60 -20.36
N ASP A 71 2.16 8.81 -19.27
CA ASP A 71 1.40 10.04 -19.01
C ASP A 71 1.63 10.57 -17.59
N ARG A 72 2.48 11.59 -17.49
CA ARG A 72 2.84 12.24 -16.21
C ARG A 72 1.69 13.09 -15.64
N THR A 73 0.69 13.41 -16.44
CA THR A 73 -0.46 14.25 -16.06
C THR A 73 -1.61 13.46 -15.45
N HIS A 74 -1.51 12.12 -15.43
CA HIS A 74 -2.51 11.24 -14.85
C HIS A 74 -2.53 11.31 -13.30
N MET A 75 -3.22 12.31 -12.75
CA MET A 75 -3.22 12.62 -11.31
C MET A 75 -3.62 11.46 -10.40
N ASP A 76 -4.63 10.67 -10.77
CA ASP A 76 -5.04 9.50 -10.00
C ASP A 76 -3.89 8.50 -9.79
N SER A 77 -2.92 8.43 -10.71
CA SER A 77 -1.79 7.52 -10.57
C SER A 77 -0.77 8.01 -9.55
N TRP A 78 -0.64 9.33 -9.37
CA TRP A 78 0.17 9.90 -8.28
C TRP A 78 -0.49 9.65 -6.93
N VAL A 79 -1.82 9.83 -6.84
CA VAL A 79 -2.59 9.55 -5.62
C VAL A 79 -2.56 8.07 -5.27
N ASP A 80 -2.81 7.18 -6.23
CA ASP A 80 -2.72 5.73 -6.04
C ASP A 80 -1.31 5.30 -5.60
N LEU A 81 -0.25 5.86 -6.20
CA LEU A 81 1.12 5.55 -5.83
C LEU A 81 1.42 5.92 -4.38
N ALA A 82 1.00 7.11 -3.93
CA ALA A 82 1.12 7.52 -2.53
C ALA A 82 0.34 6.58 -1.59
N GLY A 83 -0.87 6.19 -1.99
CA GLY A 83 -1.68 5.22 -1.27
C GLY A 83 -0.99 3.87 -1.13
N TYR A 84 -0.50 3.28 -2.23
CA TYR A 84 0.22 2.01 -2.18
C TYR A 84 1.51 2.08 -1.38
N ALA A 85 2.26 3.19 -1.45
CA ALA A 85 3.45 3.38 -0.64
C ALA A 85 3.12 3.37 0.86
N ALA A 86 2.04 4.04 1.28
CA ALA A 86 1.58 4.03 2.67
C ALA A 86 1.17 2.62 3.14
N LEU A 87 0.41 1.89 2.31
CA LEU A 87 -0.02 0.52 2.59
C LEU A 87 1.16 -0.46 2.71
N GLY A 88 2.17 -0.31 1.84
CA GLY A 88 3.41 -1.10 1.91
C GLY A 88 4.20 -0.80 3.19
N GLY A 89 4.24 0.48 3.60
CA GLY A 89 4.84 0.89 4.87
C GLY A 89 4.15 0.23 6.07
N GLU A 90 2.81 0.22 6.10
CA GLU A 90 2.05 -0.48 7.16
C GLU A 90 2.42 -1.96 7.23
N LEU A 91 2.42 -2.67 6.10
CA LEU A 91 2.80 -4.09 6.01
C LEU A 91 4.22 -4.34 6.54
N ALA A 92 5.18 -3.50 6.15
CA ALA A 92 6.56 -3.61 6.60
C ALA A 92 6.67 -3.48 8.14
N THR A 93 5.90 -2.58 8.77
CA THR A 93 5.88 -2.49 10.24
C THR A 93 5.37 -3.76 10.92
N MET A 94 4.49 -4.51 10.27
CA MET A 94 3.97 -5.77 10.79
C MET A 94 4.98 -6.91 10.65
N GLN A 95 5.68 -6.99 9.53
CA GLN A 95 6.78 -7.96 9.34
C GLN A 95 7.90 -7.72 10.36
N LEU A 96 8.25 -6.46 10.62
CA LEU A 96 9.22 -6.08 11.66
C LEU A 96 8.75 -6.43 13.08
N SER A 97 7.44 -6.51 13.32
CA SER A 97 6.91 -6.89 14.64
C SER A 97 7.04 -8.38 14.97
N HIS A 98 7.26 -9.23 13.95
CA HIS A 98 7.61 -10.65 14.13
C HIS A 98 9.10 -10.87 14.39
N CYS A 99 9.96 -9.87 14.14
CA CYS A 99 11.38 -9.88 14.49
C CYS A 99 11.61 -9.02 15.75
N SER A 100 11.31 -9.59 16.92
CA SER A 100 11.29 -8.92 18.23
C SER A 100 12.57 -8.12 18.55
N SER A 101 12.55 -6.78 18.41
CA SER A 101 13.30 -5.79 19.23
C SER A 101 13.09 -4.30 18.82
N HIS A 102 12.66 -3.97 17.59
CA HIS A 102 12.88 -2.62 17.02
C HIS A 102 11.68 -1.64 16.96
N LYS A 103 10.49 -2.03 17.44
CA LYS A 103 9.23 -1.31 17.16
C LYS A 103 9.14 0.14 17.70
N LYS A 104 9.61 0.41 18.92
CA LYS A 104 9.49 1.75 19.54
C LYS A 104 10.57 2.74 19.06
N ALA A 105 11.70 2.25 18.55
CA ALA A 105 12.79 3.09 18.07
C ALA A 105 12.46 3.65 16.67
N MET A 106 12.07 2.81 15.71
CA MET A 106 11.80 3.25 14.33
C MET A 106 10.67 4.28 14.21
N VAL A 107 9.53 4.08 14.89
CA VAL A 107 8.40 5.04 14.82
C VAL A 107 8.77 6.38 15.47
N LYS A 108 9.68 6.35 16.45
CA LYS A 108 10.20 7.56 17.09
C LYS A 108 11.23 8.25 16.20
N GLU A 109 12.06 7.51 15.47
CA GLU A 109 13.01 8.05 14.48
C GLU A 109 12.29 8.68 13.28
N MET A 110 11.30 8.00 12.68
CA MET A 110 10.53 8.51 11.53
C MET A 110 9.68 9.77 11.83
N ARG A 111 9.38 10.06 13.11
CA ARG A 111 8.64 11.26 13.52
C ARG A 111 9.54 12.41 14.00
N ASN A 112 10.84 12.15 14.12
CA ASN A 112 11.82 13.10 14.66
C ASN A 112 12.77 13.68 13.57
N GLU A 113 12.54 13.33 12.30
CA GLU A 113 13.12 13.98 11.11
C GLU A 113 12.06 14.87 10.43
#